data_AF-M8CRA5-F1
#
_entry.id   AF-M8CRA5-F1
#
_cell.length_a   1.000
_cell.length_b   1.000
_cell.length_c   1.000
_cell.angle_alpha   90.00
_cell.angle_beta   90.00
_cell.angle_gamma   90.00
#
_symmetry.space_group_name_H-M   'P 1'
#
loop_
_entity.id
_entity.type
_entity.pdbx_description
1 polymer ?
#
loop_
_entity_poly.entity_id
_entity_poly.type
_entity_poly.pdbx_seq_one_letter_code
_entity_poly.pdbx_strand_id
1 'polypeptide(L)'
;MPFVKHIYSASKQVSTAISPDQNTTAFKEVAIIRHPRVGEYAFGFITSTVVLQTDKGDEELCSVYVPTNHLYIGDIFLLNSEEIIRPNLSIREGIEIIVSGGMTMPQVIASLDPIPRKSQSIRLNRIMT
;
A
#
# COMPACT_ATOMS: atom_id res chain seq x y z
N MET A 1 -3.34 -31.05 1.61
CA MET A 1 -4.05 -30.34 0.52
C MET A 1 -3.05 -29.79 -0.49
N PRO A 2 -2.94 -30.36 -1.71
CA PRO A 2 -1.95 -29.96 -2.72
C PRO A 2 -2.08 -28.51 -3.21
N PHE A 3 -3.29 -27.94 -3.18
CA PHE A 3 -3.55 -26.55 -3.61
C PHE A 3 -2.80 -25.49 -2.81
N VAL A 4 -2.66 -25.68 -1.49
CA VAL A 4 -1.96 -24.75 -0.60
C VAL A 4 -0.49 -24.61 -1.00
N LYS A 5 0.16 -25.72 -1.38
CA LYS A 5 1.57 -25.71 -1.81
C LYS A 5 1.78 -24.91 -3.09
N HIS A 6 0.85 -24.99 -4.04
CA HIS A 6 0.94 -24.27 -5.31
C HIS A 6 0.81 -22.75 -5.12
N ILE A 7 -0.08 -22.28 -4.24
CA ILE A 7 -0.21 -20.85 -3.91
C ILE A 7 1.09 -20.33 -3.30
N TYR A 8 1.66 -21.04 -2.31
CA TYR A 8 2.93 -20.65 -1.71
C TYR A 8 4.08 -20.58 -2.73
N SER A 9 4.12 -21.50 -3.69
CA SER A 9 5.15 -21.48 -4.75
C SER A 9 4.98 -20.31 -5.73
N ALA A 10 3.75 -20.00 -6.14
CA ALA A 10 3.47 -18.86 -7.02
C ALA A 10 3.77 -17.52 -6.34
N SER A 11 3.34 -17.36 -5.08
CA SER A 11 3.64 -16.17 -4.28
C SER A 11 5.15 -15.97 -4.09
N LYS A 12 5.91 -17.06 -3.91
CA LYS A 12 7.37 -17.01 -3.82
C LYS A 12 8.02 -16.55 -5.13
N GLN A 13 7.56 -17.07 -6.28
CA GLN A 13 8.09 -16.66 -7.59
C GLN A 13 7.80 -15.19 -7.87
N VAL A 14 6.57 -14.77 -7.63
CA VAL A 14 6.16 -13.38 -7.73
C VAL A 14 7.05 -12.51 -6.84
N SER A 15 7.14 -12.82 -5.54
CA SER A 15 7.97 -12.07 -4.59
C SER A 15 9.43 -11.96 -5.00
N THR A 16 9.97 -12.97 -5.70
CA THR A 16 11.36 -12.97 -6.20
C THR A 16 11.51 -12.10 -7.46
N ALA A 17 10.50 -12.04 -8.32
CA ALA A 17 10.52 -11.23 -9.54
C ALA A 17 10.43 -9.72 -9.27
N ILE A 18 9.83 -9.31 -8.15
CA ILE A 18 9.67 -7.90 -7.74
C ILE A 18 10.88 -7.37 -6.94
N SER A 19 11.78 -8.24 -6.49
CA SER A 19 13.09 -7.86 -5.94
C SER A 19 14.20 -8.79 -6.43
N PRO A 20 14.72 -8.57 -7.65
CA PRO A 20 15.94 -9.23 -8.12
C PRO A 20 17.17 -8.81 -7.30
N ASP A 21 17.19 -7.55 -6.87
CA ASP A 21 18.22 -6.99 -5.98
C ASP A 21 17.64 -6.78 -4.58
N GLN A 22 18.27 -7.37 -3.57
CA GLN A 22 17.83 -7.34 -2.17
C GLN A 22 17.76 -5.93 -1.53
N ASN A 23 18.06 -4.86 -2.27
CA ASN A 23 18.13 -3.48 -1.76
C ASN A 23 16.94 -2.58 -2.13
N THR A 24 16.06 -2.97 -3.05
CA THR A 24 14.85 -2.17 -3.36
C THR A 24 13.64 -3.07 -3.47
N THR A 25 12.82 -3.12 -2.43
CA THR A 25 11.52 -3.79 -2.45
C THR A 25 10.53 -2.98 -3.29
N ALA A 26 10.09 -3.50 -4.43
CA ALA A 26 9.14 -2.80 -5.33
C ALA A 26 7.78 -2.52 -4.67
N PHE A 27 7.37 -3.36 -3.71
CA PHE A 27 6.28 -3.08 -2.79
C PHE A 27 6.87 -2.80 -1.41
N LYS A 28 6.41 -1.71 -0.78
CA LYS A 28 6.87 -1.30 0.54
C LYS A 28 5.94 -1.77 1.64
N GLU A 29 4.63 -1.64 1.41
CA GLU A 29 3.59 -1.91 2.40
C GLU A 29 2.31 -2.40 1.70
N VAL A 30 1.49 -3.17 2.42
CA VAL A 30 0.12 -3.46 2.01
C VAL A 30 -0.75 -2.23 2.28
N ALA A 31 -1.71 -1.96 1.40
CA ALA A 31 -2.64 -0.85 1.52
C ALA A 31 -4.08 -1.32 1.31
N ILE A 32 -4.99 -0.75 2.09
CA ILE A 32 -6.43 -0.79 1.83
C ILE A 32 -6.88 0.65 1.59
N ILE A 33 -7.57 0.88 0.49
CA ILE A 33 -8.04 2.21 0.07
C ILE A 33 -9.55 2.18 -0.13
N ARG A 34 -10.22 3.32 0.02
CA ARG A 34 -11.63 3.46 -0.40
C ARG A 34 -11.70 3.42 -1.93
N HIS A 35 -12.68 2.72 -2.50
CA HIS A 35 -12.73 2.54 -3.95
C HIS A 35 -14.17 2.38 -4.46
N PRO A 36 -14.49 2.94 -5.64
CA PRO A 36 -15.09 4.26 -5.79
C PRO A 36 -16.46 4.43 -5.11
N ARG A 37 -17.11 3.35 -4.66
CA ARG A 37 -18.43 3.41 -4.01
C ARG A 37 -18.29 3.52 -2.50
N VAL A 38 -19.27 4.15 -1.86
CA VAL A 38 -19.33 4.23 -0.40
C VAL A 38 -19.48 2.83 0.18
N GLY A 39 -18.60 2.48 1.12
CA GLY A 39 -18.55 1.16 1.74
C GLY A 39 -17.73 0.12 0.98
N GLU A 40 -17.17 0.48 -0.18
CA GLU A 40 -16.29 -0.38 -0.97
C GLU A 40 -14.82 -0.01 -0.74
N TYR A 41 -13.99 -1.06 -0.65
CA TYR A 41 -12.57 -0.95 -0.40
C TYR A 41 -11.79 -1.78 -1.42
N ALA A 42 -10.67 -1.26 -1.87
CA ALA A 42 -9.72 -1.96 -2.70
C ALA A 42 -8.48 -2.34 -1.90
N PHE A 43 -7.91 -3.49 -2.25
CA PHE A 43 -6.68 -4.03 -1.66
C PHE A 43 -5.53 -3.82 -2.64
N GLY A 44 -4.39 -3.33 -2.15
CA GLY A 44 -3.24 -3.01 -2.98
C GLY A 44 -1.96 -2.91 -2.19
N PHE A 45 -0.95 -2.29 -2.81
CA PHE A 45 0.38 -2.11 -2.23
C PHE A 45 0.87 -0.69 -2.43
N ILE A 46 1.46 -0.12 -1.38
CA ILE A 46 2.24 1.10 -1.51
C ILE A 46 3.56 0.75 -2.21
N THR A 47 3.82 1.41 -3.33
CA THR A 47 5.03 1.21 -4.15
C THR A 47 6.06 2.30 -3.88
N SER A 48 5.61 3.54 -3.73
CA SER A 48 6.47 4.70 -3.52
C SER A 48 5.71 5.87 -2.89
N THR A 49 6.46 6.90 -2.51
CA THR A 49 5.93 8.23 -2.19
C THR A 49 6.39 9.17 -3.29
N VAL A 50 5.49 10.05 -3.76
CA VAL A 50 5.74 11.02 -4.81
C VAL A 50 5.37 12.41 -4.31
N VAL A 51 6.04 13.44 -4.82
CA VAL A 51 5.65 14.84 -4.60
C VAL A 51 4.98 15.33 -5.89
N LEU A 52 3.70 15.65 -5.80
CA LEU A 52 2.95 16.26 -6.88
C LEU A 52 3.09 17.78 -6.79
N GLN A 53 3.80 18.37 -7.75
CA GLN A 53 3.96 19.82 -7.82
C GLN A 53 2.78 20.43 -8.56
N THR A 54 2.13 21.41 -7.94
CA THR A 54 1.01 22.15 -8.52
C THR A 54 1.23 23.65 -8.35
N ASP A 55 0.48 24.47 -9.11
CA ASP A 55 0.51 25.93 -8.94
C ASP A 55 0.09 26.40 -7.54
N LYS A 56 -0.54 25.52 -6.75
CA LYS A 56 -1.00 25.77 -5.37
C LYS A 56 -0.01 25.29 -4.31
N GLY A 57 1.07 24.62 -4.71
CA GLY A 57 2.07 24.03 -3.83
C GLY A 57 2.34 22.56 -4.12
N ASP A 58 3.28 22.02 -3.35
CA ASP A 58 3.73 20.63 -3.43
C ASP A 58 2.91 19.74 -2.48
N GLU A 59 2.38 18.62 -3.00
CA GLU A 59 1.61 17.63 -2.25
C GLU A 59 2.36 16.29 -2.18
N GLU A 60 2.60 15.78 -0.97
CA GLU A 60 3.23 14.47 -0.78
C GLU A 60 2.16 13.36 -0.78
N LEU A 61 2.21 12.49 -1.80
CA LEU A 61 1.22 11.44 -2.05
C LEU A 61 1.88 10.06 -2.04
N CYS A 62 1.12 9.05 -1.62
CA CYS A 62 1.51 7.66 -1.73
C CYS A 62 1.00 7.07 -3.05
N SER A 63 1.88 6.40 -3.80
CA SER A 63 1.53 5.62 -4.99
C SER A 63 1.08 4.22 -4.57
N VAL A 64 -0.21 3.96 -4.70
CA VAL A 64 -0.85 2.69 -4.37
C VAL A 64 -1.19 1.94 -5.65
N TYR A 65 -0.55 0.79 -5.84
CA TYR A 65 -0.88 -0.14 -6.91
C TYR A 65 -2.00 -1.09 -6.45
N VAL A 66 -3.11 -1.10 -7.18
CA VAL A 66 -4.24 -2.00 -6.96
C VAL A 66 -4.28 -3.03 -8.09
N PRO A 67 -3.85 -4.27 -7.83
CA PRO A 67 -3.83 -5.30 -8.86
C PRO A 67 -5.24 -5.77 -9.21
N THR A 68 -5.39 -6.18 -10.46
CA THR A 68 -6.56 -6.94 -10.91
C THR A 68 -6.29 -8.44 -10.77
N ASN A 69 -6.94 -9.28 -11.59
CA ASN A 69 -6.72 -10.74 -11.62
C ASN A 69 -5.27 -11.14 -11.95
N HIS A 70 -4.45 -10.23 -12.47
CA HIS A 70 -3.03 -10.44 -12.74
C HIS A 70 -2.20 -9.37 -12.03
N LEU A 71 -1.25 -9.77 -11.18
CA LEU A 71 -0.46 -8.84 -10.34
C LEU A 71 0.41 -7.82 -11.13
N TYR A 72 0.55 -7.99 -12.44
CA TYR A 72 1.25 -7.03 -13.30
C TYR A 72 0.31 -6.06 -14.03
N ILE A 73 -1.01 -6.24 -13.87
CA ILE A 73 -2.05 -5.43 -14.50
C ILE A 73 -2.94 -4.89 -13.40
N GLY A 74 -3.01 -3.58 -13.28
CA GLY A 74 -3.81 -2.95 -12.25
C GLY A 74 -3.80 -1.44 -12.37
N ASP A 75 -4.55 -0.81 -11.46
CA ASP A 75 -4.64 0.63 -11.37
C ASP A 75 -3.56 1.18 -10.44
N ILE A 76 -3.16 2.42 -10.67
CA ILE A 76 -2.28 3.16 -9.79
C ILE A 76 -3.05 4.37 -9.27
N PHE A 77 -3.19 4.47 -7.95
CA PHE A 77 -3.81 5.60 -7.28
C PHE A 77 -2.75 6.42 -6.55
N LEU A 78 -2.81 7.74 -6.68
CA LEU A 78 -2.04 8.68 -5.85
C LEU A 78 -2.96 9.20 -4.76
N LEU A 79 -2.65 8.89 -3.52
CA LEU A 79 -3.54 9.16 -2.37
C LEU A 79 -2.78 9.82 -1.24
N ASN A 80 -3.49 10.63 -0.45
CA ASN A 80 -2.93 11.13 0.80
C ASN A 80 -2.69 9.96 1.76
N SER A 81 -1.60 10.04 2.53
CA SER A 81 -1.25 8.98 3.51
C SER A 81 -2.36 8.72 4.53
N GLU A 82 -3.17 9.73 4.84
CA GLU A 82 -4.32 9.68 5.76
C GLU A 82 -5.52 8.93 5.18
N GLU A 83 -5.61 8.80 3.86
CA GLU A 83 -6.68 8.08 3.16
C GLU A 83 -6.37 6.58 3.00
N ILE A 84 -5.17 6.16 3.40
CA ILE A 84 -4.68 4.79 3.27
C ILE A 84 -4.75 4.08 4.62
N ILE A 85 -5.51 2.99 4.65
CA ILE A 85 -5.54 2.06 5.79
C ILE A 85 -4.37 1.09 5.61
N ARG A 86 -3.46 1.05 6.59
CA ARG A 86 -2.29 0.16 6.59
C ARG A 86 -2.58 -1.06 7.45
N PRO A 87 -2.94 -2.21 6.85
CA PRO A 87 -3.24 -3.41 7.63
C PRO A 87 -1.97 -4.00 8.24
N ASN A 88 -2.12 -4.74 9.33
CA ASN A 88 -1.07 -5.58 9.90
C ASN A 88 -0.88 -6.87 9.05
N LEU A 89 -0.51 -6.70 7.79
CA LEU A 89 -0.23 -7.76 6.83
C LEU A 89 1.13 -7.53 6.20
N SER A 90 1.92 -8.60 6.10
CA SER A 90 3.14 -8.60 5.31
C SER A 90 2.83 -8.53 3.82
N ILE A 91 3.77 -8.03 3.03
CA ILE A 91 3.68 -8.02 1.56
C ILE A 91 3.42 -9.43 1.02
N ARG A 92 4.05 -10.44 1.62
CA ARG A 92 3.87 -11.85 1.22
C ARG A 92 2.43 -12.32 1.40
N GLU A 93 1.82 -12.02 2.55
CA GLU A 93 0.40 -12.33 2.80
C GLU A 93 -0.49 -11.60 1.80
N GLY A 94 -0.19 -10.33 1.50
CA GLY A 94 -0.91 -9.59 0.46
C GLY A 94 -0.82 -10.24 -0.92
N ILE A 95 0.37 -10.69 -1.33
CA ILE A 95 0.55 -11.41 -2.60
C ILE A 95 -0.24 -12.73 -2.60
N GLU A 96 -0.23 -13.48 -1.48
CA GLU A 96 -0.99 -14.73 -1.34
C GLU A 96 -2.51 -14.49 -1.48
N ILE A 97 -3.03 -13.38 -0.92
CA ILE A 97 -4.43 -12.97 -1.07
C ILE A 97 -4.76 -12.73 -2.55
N ILE A 98 -3.94 -11.97 -3.28
CA ILE A 98 -4.24 -11.64 -4.68
C ILE A 98 -4.10 -12.86 -5.59
N VAL A 99 -3.04 -13.64 -5.45
CA VAL A 99 -2.80 -14.84 -6.27
C VAL A 99 -3.88 -15.90 -6.02
N SER A 100 -4.44 -15.98 -4.82
CA SER A 100 -5.56 -16.85 -4.51
C SER A 100 -6.93 -16.29 -4.92
N GLY A 101 -7.00 -15.12 -5.55
CA GLY A 101 -8.27 -14.47 -5.89
C GLY A 101 -9.11 -14.11 -4.66
N GLY A 102 -8.46 -13.81 -3.52
CA GLY A 102 -9.10 -13.45 -2.26
C GLY A 102 -9.43 -14.62 -1.33
N MET A 103 -9.20 -15.87 -1.73
CA MET A 103 -9.56 -17.05 -0.92
C MET A 103 -8.79 -17.15 0.41
N THR A 104 -7.60 -16.55 0.50
CA THR A 104 -6.78 -16.55 1.73
C THR A 104 -6.98 -15.30 2.59
N MET A 105 -8.04 -14.51 2.34
CA MET A 105 -8.35 -13.32 3.13
C MET A 105 -8.60 -13.69 4.61
N PRO A 106 -7.90 -13.06 5.57
CA PRO A 106 -8.16 -13.30 7.00
C PRO A 106 -9.54 -12.78 7.40
N GLN A 107 -10.10 -13.36 8.47
CA GLN A 107 -11.42 -12.97 8.99
C GLN A 107 -11.42 -11.58 9.65
N VAL A 108 -10.26 -11.13 10.12
CA VAL A 108 -10.07 -9.84 10.79
C VAL A 108 -8.79 -9.21 10.24
N ILE A 109 -8.89 -7.96 9.78
CA ILE A 109 -7.75 -7.13 9.40
C ILE A 109 -7.66 -5.98 10.39
N ALA A 110 -6.62 -5.97 11.21
CA ALA A 110 -6.33 -4.84 12.09
C ALA A 110 -5.53 -3.78 11.31
N SER A 111 -5.89 -2.51 11.47
CA SER A 111 -5.02 -1.41 11.02
C SER A 111 -3.86 -1.27 12.00
N LEU A 112 -2.66 -1.06 11.48
CA LEU A 112 -1.60 -0.44 12.25
C LEU A 112 -2.01 1.03 12.40
N ASP A 113 -2.25 1.48 13.63
CA ASP A 113 -2.68 2.86 13.86
C ASP A 113 -1.71 3.85 13.20
N PRO A 114 -2.19 4.92 12.54
CA PRO A 114 -1.31 5.93 11.98
C PRO A 114 -0.52 6.56 13.13
N ILE A 115 0.81 6.62 13.01
CA ILE A 115 1.62 7.50 13.85
C ILE A 115 1.04 8.92 13.66
N PRO A 116 0.53 9.59 14.71
CA PRO A 116 0.02 10.94 14.56
C PRO A 116 1.17 11.83 14.10
N ARG A 117 1.05 12.43 12.91
CA ARG A 117 1.97 13.48 12.47
C ARG A 117 1.84 14.61 13.50
N LYS A 118 2.83 14.78 14.37
CA LYS A 118 2.93 15.99 15.19
C LYS A 118 2.95 17.16 14.20
N SER A 119 1.83 17.86 14.09
CA SER A 119 1.76 19.17 13.46
C SER A 119 2.74 20.08 14.20
N GLN A 120 3.95 20.23 13.66
CA GLN A 120 4.85 21.30 14.06
C GLN A 120 4.36 22.60 13.41
N SER A 121 3.24 23.09 13.91
CA SER A 121 2.98 24.52 13.94
C SER A 121 3.92 25.16 14.96
N ILE A 122 5.22 25.23 14.68
CA ILE A 122 6.07 26.22 15.34
C ILE A 122 5.79 27.52 14.63
N ARG A 123 4.88 28.27 15.24
CA ARG A 123 4.58 29.66 14.92
C ARG A 123 5.89 30.42 14.72
N LEU A 124 6.00 30.96 13.52
CA LEU A 124 6.65 32.22 13.21
C LEU A 124 6.33 33.23 14.33
N ASN A 125 7.22 33.40 15.31
CA ASN A 125 7.19 34.53 16.24
C ASN A 125 8.53 34.64 16.98
N ARG A 126 9.54 35.20 16.31
CA ARG A 126 10.48 36.19 16.88
C ARG A 126 11.32 36.82 15.77
N ILE A 127 10.67 37.67 14.96
CA ILE A 127 11.30 38.94 14.58
C ILE A 127 10.85 39.93 15.67
N MET A 128 11.73 40.85 16.05
CA MET A 128 11.63 41.85 17.13
C MET A 128 12.25 41.43 18.47
N THR A 129 13.57 41.52 18.59
CA THR A 129 14.27 42.58 19.35
C THR A 129 15.74 42.54 18.96
#